data_AF-A0AAN9JU13-F1
#
_entry.id   AF-A0AAN9JU13-F1
#
_cell.length_a   1.000
_cell.length_b   1.000
_cell.length_c   1.000
_cell.angle_alpha   90.00
_cell.angle_beta   90.00
_cell.angle_gamma   90.00
#
_symmetry.space_group_name_H-M   'P 1'
#
loop_
_entity.id
_entity.type
_entity.pdbx_description
1 polymer ?
#
loop_
_entity_poly.entity_id
_entity_poly.type
_entity_poly.pdbx_seq_one_letter_code
_entity_poly.pdbx_strand_id
1 'polypeptide(L)'
;MLCTISNKNSETRAWRLEVLLFGNIKETFSLPNQLPQTLIAFFFFTSQFPSHSSISSLSLPSSGALPHPLPFLLFLSSTLSSPAKTKILPSLSRFSVKCCCFFSQTCPNIAVNKRSMNLLSRLVGLGSPRATENMDSTAARGPDDDIPAPGHQFAQFGAGCFWGVELSFQRVSGVTKTEVGYSQGRFHNPRYEDVCSGTSNHLEVVRVQYDPEVCSYKTLLDVFWARHDPTTLNRQGNDVGTQYRSGIYYYTPEQENAARVSLEEQQKNLSRKIVTEILPAKKFYRAEEDHQQYLEKGGRFGFKQSASKGCNDPIRCYG
;
A
#
# COMPACT_ATOMS: atom_id res chain seq x y z
N MET A 1 20.70 27.48 -6.87
CA MET A 1 21.03 27.84 -8.27
C MET A 1 19.73 27.76 -9.05
N LEU A 2 19.28 28.87 -9.64
CA LEU A 2 18.07 28.88 -10.48
C LEU A 2 18.53 28.94 -11.94
N CYS A 3 18.10 27.98 -12.76
CA CYS A 3 18.29 28.03 -14.21
C CYS A 3 16.96 28.38 -14.86
N THR A 4 16.95 29.45 -15.65
CA THR A 4 15.78 29.88 -16.42
C THR A 4 16.11 29.85 -17.91
N ILE A 5 15.26 29.17 -18.68
CA ILE A 5 15.35 29.14 -20.14
C ILE A 5 14.28 30.08 -20.68
N SER A 6 14.69 31.04 -21.51
CA SER A 6 13.78 32.01 -22.13
C SER A 6 14.02 32.06 -23.63
N ASN A 7 12.93 32.10 -24.40
CA ASN A 7 12.96 32.17 -25.86
C ASN A 7 13.02 33.64 -26.28
N LYS A 8 14.05 34.01 -27.03
CA LYS A 8 14.33 35.43 -27.33
C LYS A 8 13.72 35.95 -28.64
N ASN A 9 13.10 35.11 -29.49
CA ASN A 9 12.33 35.58 -30.65
C ASN A 9 11.58 34.43 -31.32
N SER A 10 10.30 34.66 -31.67
CA SER A 10 9.44 33.65 -32.32
C SER A 10 9.86 33.26 -33.74
N GLU A 11 10.81 33.98 -34.35
CA GLU A 11 11.21 33.76 -35.75
C GLU A 11 12.56 33.05 -35.93
N THR A 12 13.48 33.09 -34.95
CA THR A 12 14.86 32.58 -35.14
C THR A 12 15.17 31.27 -34.40
N ARG A 13 14.25 30.75 -33.56
CA ARG A 13 14.40 29.51 -32.76
C ARG A 13 15.70 29.41 -31.93
N ALA A 14 16.36 30.54 -31.64
CA ALA A 14 17.57 30.58 -30.84
C ALA A 14 17.25 30.52 -29.34
N TRP A 15 17.83 29.54 -28.63
CA TRP A 15 17.64 29.36 -27.20
C TRP A 15 18.77 30.00 -26.39
N ARG A 16 18.41 30.62 -25.27
CA ARG A 16 19.36 31.20 -24.31
C ARG A 16 19.17 30.56 -22.95
N LEU A 17 20.28 30.13 -22.35
CA LEU A 17 20.34 29.65 -20.97
C LEU A 17 20.96 30.75 -20.11
N GLU A 18 20.26 31.16 -19.05
CA GLU A 18 20.75 32.11 -18.06
C GLU A 18 20.83 31.42 -16.70
N VAL A 19 22.02 31.48 -16.08
CA VAL A 19 22.32 30.86 -14.80
C VAL A 19 22.41 31.96 -13.74
N LEU A 20 21.49 31.93 -12.77
CA LEU A 20 21.42 32.90 -11.68
C LEU A 20 21.94 32.30 -10.37
N LEU A 21 22.94 32.96 -9.80
CA LEU A 21 23.46 32.74 -8.46
C LEU A 21 23.34 34.05 -7.68
N PHE A 22 22.52 34.07 -6.64
CA PHE A 22 22.28 35.24 -5.78
C PHE A 22 21.89 36.53 -6.54
N GLY A 23 21.01 36.40 -7.54
CA GLY A 23 20.36 37.56 -8.18
C GLY A 23 21.17 38.28 -9.26
N ASN A 24 22.41 37.88 -9.55
CA ASN A 24 23.23 38.46 -10.63
C ASN A 24 23.52 37.44 -11.74
N ILE A 25 23.39 37.87 -13.01
CA ILE A 25 23.72 37.06 -14.19
C ILE A 25 25.23 36.93 -14.29
N LYS A 26 25.76 35.70 -14.23
CA LYS A 26 27.21 35.47 -14.37
C LYS A 26 27.62 35.03 -15.76
N GLU A 27 26.83 34.21 -16.44
CA GLU A 27 27.21 33.65 -17.75
C GLU A 27 26.00 33.53 -18.68
N THR A 28 26.23 33.75 -19.98
CA THR A 28 25.22 33.59 -21.03
C THR A 28 25.76 32.74 -22.16
N PHE A 29 25.01 31.69 -22.51
CA PHE A 29 25.36 30.77 -23.59
C PHE A 29 24.31 30.81 -24.69
N SER A 30 24.78 30.85 -25.95
CA SER A 30 23.95 30.74 -27.15
C SER A 30 23.93 29.28 -27.61
N LEU A 31 22.74 28.69 -27.71
CA LEU A 31 22.60 27.30 -28.16
C LEU A 31 22.29 27.24 -29.67
N PRO A 32 22.89 26.29 -30.41
CA PRO A 32 22.63 26.10 -31.84
C PRO A 32 21.22 25.57 -32.11
N ASN A 33 20.69 25.88 -33.30
CA ASN A 33 19.26 25.79 -33.66
C ASN A 33 18.65 24.38 -33.79
N GLN A 34 19.38 23.31 -33.50
CA GLN A 34 18.85 21.95 -33.50
C GLN A 34 19.50 21.09 -32.41
N LEU A 35 18.80 20.91 -31.29
CA LEU A 35 19.09 19.87 -30.31
C LEU A 35 17.82 19.00 -30.16
N PRO A 36 17.92 17.67 -30.27
CA PRO A 36 16.80 16.78 -29.96
C PRO A 36 16.47 16.87 -28.46
N GLN A 37 15.18 16.80 -28.12
CA GLN A 37 14.64 17.00 -26.76
C GLN A 37 15.25 16.08 -25.68
N THR A 38 15.95 15.01 -26.08
CA THR A 38 16.63 14.06 -25.20
C THR A 38 17.91 14.59 -24.53
N LEU A 39 18.52 15.66 -25.04
CA LEU A 39 19.76 16.24 -24.47
C LEU A 39 19.52 17.30 -23.39
N ILE A 40 18.29 17.82 -23.25
CA ILE A 40 17.93 18.75 -22.17
C ILE A 40 17.89 18.01 -20.81
N ALA A 41 17.62 16.71 -20.80
CA ALA A 41 17.61 15.89 -19.59
C ALA A 41 19.02 15.54 -19.08
N PHE A 42 20.05 15.55 -19.94
CA PHE A 42 21.41 15.15 -19.55
C PHE A 42 22.14 16.22 -18.73
N PHE A 43 21.78 17.50 -18.88
CA PHE A 43 22.33 18.58 -18.05
C PHE A 43 21.74 18.63 -16.63
N PHE A 44 20.63 17.94 -16.38
CA PHE A 44 20.00 17.89 -15.05
C PHE A 44 20.63 16.86 -14.11
N PHE A 45 21.49 15.94 -14.60
CA PHE A 45 21.90 14.77 -13.82
C PHE A 45 23.34 14.77 -13.29
N THR A 46 24.11 15.87 -13.42
CA THR A 46 25.50 15.89 -12.94
C THR A 46 25.86 17.05 -12.00
N SER A 47 24.90 17.64 -11.27
CA SER A 47 25.20 18.70 -10.28
C SER A 47 25.11 18.26 -8.82
N GLN A 48 25.25 16.97 -8.52
CA GLN A 48 25.22 16.45 -7.15
C GLN A 48 26.43 15.59 -6.79
N PHE A 49 27.65 16.04 -7.08
CA PHE A 49 28.83 15.64 -6.29
C PHE A 49 29.92 16.73 -6.37
N PRO A 50 30.57 17.10 -5.25
CA PRO A 50 31.76 17.93 -5.27
C PRO A 50 32.97 17.01 -5.50
N SER A 51 33.67 17.18 -6.62
CA SER A 51 35.00 16.57 -6.79
C SER A 51 36.07 17.65 -6.86
N HIS A 52 36.91 17.65 -5.83
CA HIS A 52 38.23 18.26 -5.82
C HIS A 52 39.11 17.65 -6.94
N SER A 53 39.98 18.51 -7.48
CA SER A 53 41.28 18.23 -8.11
C SER A 53 41.39 17.63 -9.52
N SER A 54 42.08 18.42 -10.35
CA SER A 54 43.19 18.03 -11.23
C SER A 54 42.90 17.71 -12.70
N ILE A 55 43.25 18.71 -13.51
CA ILE A 55 43.54 18.69 -14.94
C ILE A 55 44.61 17.63 -15.25
N SER A 56 44.43 16.87 -16.33
CA SER A 56 45.52 16.36 -17.18
C SER A 56 44.98 16.09 -18.59
N SER A 57 45.67 16.69 -19.56
CA SER A 57 45.57 16.51 -21.00
C SER A 57 45.91 15.09 -21.43
N LEU A 58 45.29 14.56 -22.50
CA LEU A 58 45.90 13.61 -23.45
C LEU A 58 45.01 13.32 -24.69
N SER A 59 45.53 13.77 -25.83
CA SER A 59 45.55 13.21 -27.21
C SER A 59 44.46 12.25 -27.76
N LEU A 60 44.00 12.63 -28.97
CA LEU A 60 43.36 11.82 -30.03
C LEU A 60 44.21 10.61 -30.48
N PRO A 61 43.55 9.61 -31.12
CA PRO A 61 43.95 9.27 -32.47
C PRO A 61 42.80 9.01 -33.46
N SER A 62 43.22 8.87 -34.71
CA SER A 62 42.57 8.98 -36.02
C SER A 62 41.99 7.69 -36.62
N SER A 63 40.99 7.88 -37.51
CA SER A 63 40.76 7.23 -38.82
C SER A 63 40.49 5.71 -38.97
N GLY A 64 39.43 5.39 -39.74
CA GLY A 64 39.18 4.11 -40.45
C GLY A 64 37.68 3.87 -40.70
N ALA A 65 37.09 4.32 -41.81
CA ALA A 65 36.90 3.64 -43.11
C ALA A 65 35.64 2.73 -43.21
N LEU A 66 34.74 3.09 -44.14
CA LEU A 66 33.51 2.41 -44.62
C LEU A 66 33.83 1.18 -45.52
N PRO A 67 32.83 0.31 -45.85
CA PRO A 67 32.02 0.51 -47.07
C PRO A 67 30.51 0.16 -47.00
N HIS A 68 29.79 0.73 -47.98
CA HIS A 68 28.36 0.75 -48.42
C HIS A 68 27.74 -0.59 -48.95
N PRO A 69 26.52 -0.64 -49.58
CA PRO A 69 25.18 -0.03 -49.32
C PRO A 69 23.92 -0.94 -49.56
N LEU A 70 22.73 -0.50 -49.05
CA LEU A 70 21.33 -0.48 -49.61
C LEU A 70 20.64 -1.75 -50.23
N PRO A 71 19.28 -1.88 -50.33
CA PRO A 71 18.23 -0.85 -50.66
C PRO A 71 16.99 -0.79 -49.74
N PHE A 72 16.40 0.39 -49.49
CA PHE A 72 15.32 1.06 -50.26
C PHE A 72 14.05 0.22 -50.49
N LEU A 73 12.98 0.54 -49.75
CA LEU A 73 11.60 0.27 -50.15
C LEU A 73 10.70 1.45 -49.73
N LEU A 74 10.29 2.20 -50.75
CA LEU A 74 9.27 3.23 -50.75
C LEU A 74 7.89 2.56 -50.69
N PHE A 75 6.97 3.11 -49.89
CA PHE A 75 5.54 3.04 -50.23
C PHE A 75 4.91 4.41 -50.05
N LEU A 76 4.34 4.88 -51.16
CA LEU A 76 3.59 6.12 -51.33
C LEU A 76 2.11 5.89 -50.98
N SER A 77 1.58 6.89 -50.26
CA SER A 77 0.24 7.50 -50.28
C SER A 77 -1.02 6.66 -50.62
N SER A 78 -2.05 6.87 -49.80
CA SER A 78 -3.28 7.53 -50.27
C SER A 78 -4.05 8.15 -49.12
N THR A 79 -4.26 9.46 -49.23
CA THR A 79 -5.25 10.25 -48.50
C THR A 79 -6.66 9.94 -49.02
N LEU A 80 -7.64 9.88 -48.13
CA LEU A 80 -9.03 10.18 -48.50
C LEU A 80 -9.69 11.03 -47.40
N SER A 81 -10.39 12.05 -47.87
CA SER A 81 -11.05 13.13 -47.14
C SER A 81 -12.48 12.74 -46.69
N SER A 82 -12.82 13.11 -45.44
CA SER A 82 -14.07 13.66 -44.82
C SER A 82 -15.38 13.78 -45.66
N PRO A 83 -16.62 13.98 -45.08
CA PRO A 83 -16.92 14.72 -43.82
C PRO A 83 -18.20 14.33 -43.00
N ALA A 84 -18.46 15.13 -41.95
CA ALA A 84 -19.76 15.54 -41.34
C ALA A 84 -19.97 15.09 -39.86
N LYS A 85 -19.89 16.01 -38.87
CA LYS A 85 -20.97 16.84 -38.27
C LYS A 85 -22.07 15.95 -37.63
N THR A 86 -22.53 16.07 -36.37
CA THR A 86 -22.73 17.25 -35.51
C THR A 86 -23.15 16.81 -34.09
N LYS A 87 -22.63 17.50 -33.06
CA LYS A 87 -23.34 18.11 -31.90
C LYS A 87 -24.33 17.31 -31.00
N ILE A 88 -24.10 17.48 -29.68
CA ILE A 88 -25.03 17.79 -28.55
C ILE A 88 -24.99 16.80 -27.36
N LEU A 89 -24.45 17.32 -26.25
CA LEU A 89 -24.70 16.96 -24.83
C LEU A 89 -26.06 17.53 -24.39
N PRO A 90 -26.76 16.90 -23.43
CA PRO A 90 -26.63 17.35 -22.03
C PRO A 90 -26.55 16.17 -21.03
N SER A 91 -25.71 16.24 -20.00
CA SER A 91 -26.05 16.72 -18.66
C SER A 91 -27.35 16.11 -18.10
N LEU A 92 -27.24 15.05 -17.29
CA LEU A 92 -28.20 14.77 -16.22
C LEU A 92 -27.54 14.04 -15.03
N SER A 93 -27.56 14.76 -13.91
CA SER A 93 -27.83 14.30 -12.54
C SER A 93 -27.03 13.15 -11.91
N ARG A 94 -26.35 13.53 -10.81
CA ARG A 94 -26.06 12.75 -9.61
C ARG A 94 -27.15 11.70 -9.34
N PHE A 95 -26.81 10.42 -9.42
CA PHE A 95 -27.51 9.37 -8.69
C PHE A 95 -26.72 9.03 -7.44
N SER A 96 -27.12 9.65 -6.34
CA SER A 96 -26.81 9.20 -4.99
C SER A 96 -27.64 7.95 -4.74
N VAL A 97 -27.03 6.76 -4.86
CA VAL A 97 -27.66 5.52 -4.41
C VAL A 97 -27.51 5.45 -2.89
N LYS A 98 -28.47 6.07 -2.21
CA LYS A 98 -28.67 5.93 -0.77
C LYS A 98 -29.33 4.57 -0.53
N CYS A 99 -28.52 3.52 -0.40
CA CYS A 99 -29.02 2.22 0.03
C CYS A 99 -29.26 2.26 1.55
N CYS A 100 -30.48 2.62 1.93
CA CYS A 100 -30.99 2.35 3.27
C CYS A 100 -31.33 0.87 3.37
N CYS A 101 -30.44 0.08 3.98
CA CYS A 101 -30.80 -1.20 4.55
C CYS A 101 -30.67 -1.09 6.07
N PHE A 102 -31.76 -0.74 6.72
CA PHE A 102 -31.97 -0.97 8.15
C PHE A 102 -32.04 -2.48 8.36
N PHE A 103 -30.97 -3.12 8.83
CA PHE A 103 -31.06 -4.39 9.55
C PHE A 103 -29.94 -4.43 10.58
N SER A 104 -30.34 -4.26 11.85
CA SER A 104 -29.55 -4.66 13.00
C SER A 104 -29.35 -6.17 12.92
N GLN A 105 -28.11 -6.63 12.78
CA GLN A 105 -27.78 -8.04 12.97
C GLN A 105 -26.52 -8.16 13.84
N THR A 106 -26.78 -8.66 15.03
CA THR A 106 -25.84 -9.23 15.99
C THR A 106 -24.98 -10.33 15.35
N CYS A 107 -23.76 -10.47 15.87
CA CYS A 107 -22.81 -11.55 15.55
C CYS A 107 -23.52 -12.91 15.41
N PRO A 108 -23.26 -13.68 14.34
CA PRO A 108 -23.87 -15.00 14.18
C PRO A 108 -23.23 -16.00 15.17
N ASN A 109 -24.04 -16.45 16.13
CA ASN A 109 -23.76 -17.64 16.93
C ASN A 109 -23.70 -18.87 16.01
N ILE A 110 -22.54 -19.49 15.90
CA ILE A 110 -22.44 -20.88 15.42
C ILE A 110 -23.03 -21.75 16.54
N ALA A 111 -24.18 -22.36 16.27
CA ALA A 111 -24.88 -23.21 17.22
C ALA A 111 -24.10 -24.51 17.45
N VAL A 112 -23.39 -24.60 18.57
CA VAL A 112 -22.88 -25.87 19.10
C VAL A 112 -23.94 -26.48 20.01
N ASN A 113 -24.35 -27.69 19.66
CA ASN A 113 -25.39 -28.50 20.29
C ASN A 113 -25.05 -28.75 21.77
N LYS A 114 -25.80 -28.14 22.71
CA LYS A 114 -25.68 -28.40 24.15
C LYS A 114 -26.25 -29.78 24.48
N ARG A 115 -25.37 -30.77 24.62
CA ARG A 115 -25.71 -32.05 25.24
C ARG A 115 -25.82 -31.85 26.75
N SER A 116 -26.99 -32.11 27.30
CA SER A 116 -27.27 -32.20 28.75
C SER A 116 -26.34 -33.23 29.39
N MET A 117 -25.66 -32.87 30.49
CA MET A 117 -24.90 -33.80 31.32
C MET A 117 -25.21 -33.53 32.79
N ASN A 118 -25.56 -34.62 33.46
CA ASN A 118 -26.12 -34.72 34.81
C ASN A 118 -25.14 -34.32 35.91
N LEU A 119 -25.74 -33.81 36.99
CA LEU A 119 -25.13 -33.41 38.25
C LEU A 119 -24.72 -34.64 39.09
N LEU A 120 -23.60 -35.31 38.78
CA LEU A 120 -23.00 -36.31 39.69
C LEU A 120 -21.57 -36.69 39.28
N SER A 121 -20.62 -35.75 39.48
CA SER A 121 -19.19 -36.06 39.61
C SER A 121 -18.43 -34.88 40.23
N ARG A 122 -18.78 -34.55 41.48
CA ARG A 122 -17.88 -33.84 42.41
C ARG A 122 -17.39 -34.87 43.40
N LEU A 123 -16.08 -35.13 43.40
CA LEU A 123 -15.25 -35.83 44.40
C LEU A 123 -14.27 -36.77 43.70
N VAL A 124 -13.21 -36.23 43.09
CA VAL A 124 -11.80 -36.59 43.35
C VAL A 124 -10.97 -35.45 42.77
N GLY A 125 -10.21 -34.76 43.63
CA GLY A 125 -9.34 -33.65 43.25
C GLY A 125 -8.08 -34.15 42.55
N LEU A 126 -7.85 -33.63 41.35
CA LEU A 126 -6.55 -33.45 40.67
C LEU A 126 -6.80 -32.51 39.48
N GLY A 127 -7.09 -31.24 39.80
CA GLY A 127 -7.28 -30.18 38.82
C GLY A 127 -5.98 -29.44 38.57
N SER A 128 -5.41 -29.63 37.38
CA SER A 128 -4.27 -28.84 36.87
C SER A 128 -4.62 -27.35 36.77
N PRO A 129 -3.73 -26.41 37.14
CA PRO A 129 -4.00 -24.99 37.00
C PRO A 129 -3.73 -24.57 35.55
N ARG A 130 -4.76 -24.41 34.71
CA ARG A 130 -4.61 -23.93 33.31
C ARG A 130 -5.33 -22.60 33.04
N ALA A 131 -5.84 -21.91 34.05
CA ALA A 131 -6.66 -20.70 33.87
C ALA A 131 -5.91 -19.38 34.10
N THR A 132 -4.69 -19.40 34.65
CA THR A 132 -3.99 -18.18 35.09
C THR A 132 -2.84 -17.74 34.18
N GLU A 133 -2.39 -18.54 33.22
CA GLU A 133 -1.27 -18.16 32.34
C GLU A 133 -1.66 -17.19 31.21
N ASN A 134 -2.95 -17.14 30.84
CA ASN A 134 -3.38 -16.41 29.64
C ASN A 134 -3.75 -14.93 29.88
N MET A 135 -4.01 -14.49 31.12
CA MET A 135 -4.74 -13.22 31.34
C MET A 135 -3.89 -11.93 31.33
N ASP A 136 -2.56 -12.00 31.46
CA ASP A 136 -1.69 -10.86 31.18
C ASP A 136 -0.25 -11.33 30.98
N SER A 137 0.17 -11.51 29.73
CA SER A 137 1.50 -12.02 29.42
C SER A 137 2.42 -10.89 28.92
N THR A 138 3.63 -10.84 29.46
CA THR A 138 4.71 -10.02 28.88
C THR A 138 5.01 -10.46 27.44
N ALA A 139 4.80 -11.76 27.13
CA ALA A 139 5.01 -12.33 25.80
C ALA A 139 4.15 -11.65 24.72
N ALA A 140 2.86 -11.42 24.96
CA ALA A 140 1.99 -10.74 24.00
C ALA A 140 2.33 -9.26 23.79
N ARG A 141 2.96 -8.64 24.80
CA ARG A 141 3.38 -7.24 24.74
C ARG A 141 4.77 -7.05 24.13
N GLY A 142 5.54 -8.13 24.00
CA GLY A 142 6.87 -8.14 23.39
C GLY A 142 6.84 -7.86 21.89
N PRO A 143 8.00 -7.65 21.27
CA PRO A 143 8.13 -7.43 19.82
C PRO A 143 7.73 -8.68 19.03
N ASP A 144 7.54 -8.51 17.72
CA ASP A 144 7.47 -9.63 16.78
C ASP A 144 8.88 -10.06 16.38
N ASP A 145 9.35 -11.17 16.97
CA ASP A 145 10.69 -11.72 16.75
C ASP A 145 10.77 -12.66 15.53
N ASP A 146 9.67 -12.85 14.79
CA ASP A 146 9.69 -13.66 13.57
C ASP A 146 10.54 -12.99 12.49
N ILE A 147 11.24 -13.80 11.68
CA ILE A 147 12.14 -13.29 10.62
C ILE A 147 11.46 -13.52 9.25
N PRO A 148 11.37 -12.49 8.39
CA PRO A 148 10.84 -12.66 7.04
C PRO A 148 11.81 -13.47 6.17
N ALA A 149 11.37 -13.88 4.97
CA ALA A 149 12.27 -14.53 4.02
C ALA A 149 13.46 -13.60 3.66
N PRO A 150 14.62 -14.13 3.27
CA PRO A 150 15.77 -13.32 2.87
C PRO A 150 15.40 -12.25 1.83
N GLY A 151 15.87 -11.02 2.03
CA GLY A 151 15.58 -9.88 1.16
C GLY A 151 14.18 -9.26 1.34
N HIS A 152 13.32 -9.83 2.19
CA HIS A 152 11.96 -9.34 2.40
C HIS A 152 11.82 -8.58 3.72
N GLN A 153 10.74 -7.81 3.83
CA GLN A 153 10.37 -7.09 5.05
C GLN A 153 8.95 -7.45 5.49
N PHE A 154 8.69 -7.31 6.79
CA PHE A 154 7.33 -7.37 7.33
C PHE A 154 6.68 -5.98 7.38
N ALA A 155 5.35 -5.98 7.24
CA ALA A 155 4.47 -4.85 7.50
C ALA A 155 3.19 -5.38 8.15
N GLN A 156 2.59 -4.65 9.09
CA GLN A 156 1.39 -5.13 9.79
C GLN A 156 0.31 -4.05 9.88
N PHE A 157 -0.91 -4.41 9.49
CA PHE A 157 -2.04 -3.49 9.36
C PHE A 157 -3.31 -4.05 10.00
N GLY A 158 -4.03 -3.24 10.77
CA GLY A 158 -5.39 -3.51 11.24
C GLY A 158 -6.37 -2.55 10.56
N ALA A 159 -7.40 -3.07 9.90
CA ALA A 159 -8.31 -2.26 9.07
C ALA A 159 -9.74 -2.82 9.06
N GLY A 160 -10.20 -3.31 10.21
CA GLY A 160 -11.47 -4.02 10.35
C GLY A 160 -11.34 -5.52 10.18
N CYS A 161 -12.40 -6.18 9.70
CA CYS A 161 -12.39 -7.62 9.43
C CYS A 161 -11.22 -7.99 8.49
N PHE A 162 -10.29 -8.79 9.00
CA PHE A 162 -9.03 -9.09 8.31
C PHE A 162 -9.18 -9.86 6.98
N TRP A 163 -10.35 -10.46 6.67
CA TRP A 163 -10.56 -11.25 5.46
C TRP A 163 -10.48 -10.39 4.19
N GLY A 164 -11.18 -9.24 4.20
CA GLY A 164 -11.14 -8.29 3.09
C GLY A 164 -9.82 -7.54 3.00
N VAL A 165 -9.17 -7.32 4.15
CA VAL A 165 -7.88 -6.65 4.25
C VAL A 165 -6.78 -7.53 3.67
N GLU A 166 -6.74 -8.81 4.04
CA GLU A 166 -5.78 -9.78 3.50
C GLU A 166 -5.89 -9.86 1.98
N LEU A 167 -7.10 -10.03 1.45
CA LEU A 167 -7.32 -10.12 0.01
C LEU A 167 -6.82 -8.87 -0.74
N SER A 168 -6.91 -7.68 -0.13
CA SER A 168 -6.37 -6.47 -0.74
C SER A 168 -4.86 -6.49 -0.87
N PHE A 169 -4.13 -7.01 0.12
CA PHE A 169 -2.68 -7.17 0.06
C PHE A 169 -2.24 -8.35 -0.80
N GLN A 170 -3.01 -9.44 -0.85
CA GLN A 170 -2.72 -10.58 -1.74
C GLN A 170 -2.59 -10.14 -3.21
N ARG A 171 -3.36 -9.13 -3.63
CA ARG A 171 -3.39 -8.61 -5.00
C ARG A 171 -2.24 -7.67 -5.35
N VAL A 172 -1.40 -7.28 -4.39
CA VAL A 172 -0.31 -6.32 -4.60
C VAL A 172 0.91 -7.05 -5.18
N SER A 173 1.42 -6.57 -6.32
CA SER A 173 2.67 -7.05 -6.90
C SER A 173 3.84 -6.75 -5.95
N GLY A 174 4.73 -7.73 -5.75
CA GLY A 174 5.83 -7.66 -4.79
C GLY A 174 5.46 -8.08 -3.35
N VAL A 175 4.18 -8.26 -3.02
CA VAL A 175 3.79 -8.99 -1.81
C VAL A 175 3.97 -10.49 -2.05
N THR A 176 4.76 -11.15 -1.21
CA THR A 176 5.11 -12.57 -1.36
C THR A 176 4.40 -13.48 -0.37
N LYS A 177 3.96 -12.95 0.78
CA LYS A 177 3.12 -13.68 1.75
C LYS A 177 2.15 -12.73 2.45
N THR A 178 0.94 -13.21 2.70
CA THR A 178 0.00 -12.60 3.64
C THR A 178 -0.38 -13.63 4.70
N GLU A 179 -0.66 -13.14 5.90
CA GLU A 179 -1.27 -13.96 6.94
C GLU A 179 -2.11 -13.09 7.87
N VAL A 180 -3.27 -13.63 8.25
CA VAL A 180 -4.15 -12.99 9.24
C VAL A 180 -3.84 -13.46 10.64
N GLY A 181 -4.04 -12.60 11.62
CA GLY A 181 -3.74 -12.90 13.01
C GLY A 181 -4.19 -11.84 14.00
N TYR A 182 -3.70 -12.00 15.21
CA TYR A 182 -4.03 -11.17 16.37
C TYR A 182 -2.76 -10.54 16.93
N SER A 183 -2.79 -9.24 17.23
CA SER A 183 -1.65 -8.53 17.83
C SER A 183 -2.11 -7.41 18.78
N GLN A 184 -1.16 -6.72 19.42
CA GLN A 184 -1.36 -5.58 20.33
C GLN A 184 -2.16 -5.81 21.63
N GLY A 185 -2.72 -7.00 21.82
CA GLY A 185 -3.43 -7.38 23.04
C GLY A 185 -2.51 -7.82 24.16
N ARG A 186 -3.11 -8.46 25.17
CA ARG A 186 -2.44 -8.85 26.42
C ARG A 186 -2.37 -10.38 26.61
N PHE A 187 -3.21 -11.12 25.89
CA PHE A 187 -3.32 -12.56 26.06
C PHE A 187 -2.24 -13.27 25.25
N HIS A 188 -1.56 -14.24 25.86
CA HIS A 188 -0.67 -15.12 25.13
C HIS A 188 -1.50 -16.18 24.40
N ASN A 189 -1.16 -16.47 23.14
CA ASN A 189 -1.85 -17.45 22.30
C ASN A 189 -3.39 -17.30 22.32
N PRO A 190 -3.92 -16.09 21.99
CA PRO A 190 -5.36 -15.86 21.97
C PRO A 190 -6.02 -16.74 20.90
N ARG A 191 -7.23 -17.21 21.20
CA ARG A 191 -8.12 -17.82 20.20
C ARG A 191 -9.08 -16.80 19.64
N TYR A 192 -9.71 -17.10 18.51
CA TYR A 192 -10.74 -16.25 17.93
C TYR A 192 -11.82 -15.83 18.95
N GLU A 193 -12.24 -16.75 19.84
CA GLU A 193 -13.25 -16.45 20.86
C GLU A 193 -12.76 -15.43 21.91
N ASP A 194 -11.47 -15.49 22.27
CA ASP A 194 -10.86 -14.53 23.20
C ASP A 194 -10.84 -13.13 22.60
N VAL A 195 -10.62 -13.03 21.29
CA VAL A 195 -10.63 -11.76 20.55
C VAL A 195 -12.06 -11.24 20.36
N CYS A 196 -13.00 -12.11 19.99
CA CYS A 196 -14.41 -11.75 19.82
C CYS A 196 -15.08 -11.26 21.11
N SER A 197 -14.61 -11.74 22.27
CA SER A 197 -15.08 -11.26 23.57
C SER A 197 -14.72 -9.79 23.84
N GLY A 198 -13.73 -9.23 23.13
CA GLY A 198 -13.18 -7.90 23.34
C GLY A 198 -12.29 -7.76 24.58
N THR A 199 -12.16 -8.81 25.40
CA THR A 199 -11.42 -8.74 26.68
C THR A 199 -9.90 -8.86 26.53
N SER A 200 -9.44 -9.51 25.45
CA SER A 200 -8.02 -9.73 25.19
C SER A 200 -7.27 -8.49 24.70
N ASN A 201 -8.02 -7.45 24.30
CA ASN A 201 -7.54 -6.22 23.66
C ASN A 201 -6.72 -6.42 22.37
N HIS A 202 -6.67 -7.66 21.86
CA HIS A 202 -6.13 -7.91 20.54
C HIS A 202 -7.01 -7.25 19.47
N LEU A 203 -6.41 -6.98 18.33
CA LEU A 203 -7.13 -6.70 17.11
C LEU A 203 -6.79 -7.69 16.02
N GLU A 204 -7.70 -7.78 15.06
CA GLU A 204 -7.46 -8.43 13.79
C GLU A 204 -6.46 -7.61 12.97
N VAL A 205 -5.37 -8.26 12.58
CA VAL A 205 -4.32 -7.69 11.74
C VAL A 205 -3.99 -8.62 10.58
N VAL A 206 -3.47 -8.02 9.51
CA VAL A 206 -2.77 -8.72 8.43
C VAL A 206 -1.29 -8.43 8.59
N ARG A 207 -0.47 -9.48 8.69
CA ARG A 207 0.98 -9.39 8.52
C ARG A 207 1.32 -9.71 7.06
N VAL A 208 2.03 -8.79 6.43
CA VAL A 208 2.42 -8.82 5.02
C VAL A 208 3.92 -9.00 4.95
N GLN A 209 4.38 -9.95 4.15
CA GLN A 209 5.77 -10.03 3.71
C GLN A 209 5.86 -9.53 2.28
N TYR A 210 6.79 -8.60 2.04
CA TYR A 210 6.97 -7.98 0.73
C TYR A 210 8.44 -7.83 0.37
N ASP A 211 8.71 -7.87 -0.93
CA ASP A 211 10.01 -7.55 -1.51
C ASP A 211 10.10 -6.03 -1.72
N PRO A 212 10.96 -5.31 -0.98
CA PRO A 212 11.11 -3.86 -1.09
C PRO A 212 11.64 -3.40 -2.45
N GLU A 213 12.27 -4.28 -3.24
CA GLU A 213 12.75 -3.96 -4.59
C GLU A 213 11.60 -3.94 -5.62
N VAL A 214 10.49 -4.61 -5.32
CA VAL A 214 9.30 -4.71 -6.19
C VAL A 214 8.13 -3.88 -5.68
N CYS A 215 7.96 -3.80 -4.35
CA CYS A 215 6.85 -3.12 -3.68
C CYS A 215 7.37 -2.18 -2.60
N SER A 216 7.03 -0.90 -2.67
CA SER A 216 7.39 0.05 -1.62
C SER A 216 6.42 -0.03 -0.43
N TYR A 217 6.89 0.29 0.77
CA TYR A 217 6.01 0.43 1.94
C TYR A 217 4.90 1.49 1.72
N LYS A 218 5.19 2.56 0.95
CA LYS A 218 4.19 3.55 0.56
C LYS A 218 3.05 2.91 -0.24
N THR A 219 3.35 1.98 -1.15
CA THR A 219 2.32 1.25 -1.90
C THR A 219 1.40 0.46 -0.97
N LEU A 220 1.96 -0.16 0.08
CA LEU A 220 1.16 -0.86 1.09
C LEU A 220 0.28 0.11 1.90
N LEU A 221 0.80 1.28 2.25
CA LEU A 221 0.02 2.34 2.90
C LEU A 221 -1.12 2.85 2.02
N ASP A 222 -0.88 3.05 0.72
CA ASP A 222 -1.92 3.49 -0.23
C ASP A 222 -3.05 2.43 -0.31
N VAL A 223 -2.71 1.14 -0.31
CA VAL A 223 -3.70 0.03 -0.24
C VAL A 223 -4.46 0.04 1.08
N PHE A 224 -3.78 0.24 2.20
CA PHE A 224 -4.39 0.34 3.52
C PHE A 224 -5.42 1.47 3.58
N TRP A 225 -5.06 2.67 3.14
CA TRP A 225 -5.96 3.84 3.15
C TRP A 225 -7.15 3.69 2.20
N ALA A 226 -7.00 2.97 1.09
CA ALA A 226 -8.08 2.71 0.14
C ALA A 226 -9.05 1.60 0.62
N ARG A 227 -8.62 0.72 1.53
CA ARG A 227 -9.38 -0.48 1.92
C ARG A 227 -10.49 -0.23 2.95
N HIS A 228 -10.33 0.77 3.82
CA HIS A 228 -11.18 0.93 5.01
C HIS A 228 -11.50 2.40 5.32
N ASP A 229 -12.34 2.65 6.32
CA ASP A 229 -12.65 4.00 6.80
C ASP A 229 -11.80 4.27 8.06
N PRO A 230 -10.69 5.03 7.93
CA PRO A 230 -9.76 5.25 9.04
C PRO A 230 -10.30 6.23 10.09
N THR A 231 -11.55 6.68 9.98
CA THR A 231 -12.16 7.70 10.85
C THR A 231 -13.19 7.12 11.82
N THR A 232 -13.35 5.80 11.82
CA THR A 232 -14.29 5.07 12.69
C THR A 232 -13.55 4.39 13.85
N LEU A 233 -13.77 4.89 15.07
CA LEU A 233 -13.10 4.37 16.26
C LEU A 233 -13.69 3.02 16.65
N ASN A 234 -12.84 2.00 16.80
CA ASN A 234 -13.21 0.64 17.24
C ASN A 234 -14.40 0.05 16.45
N ARG A 235 -14.39 0.29 15.14
CA ARG A 235 -15.43 -0.16 14.22
C ARG A 235 -14.86 -0.15 12.80
N GLN A 236 -15.33 -1.05 11.96
CA GLN A 236 -15.22 -0.91 10.51
C GLN A 236 -16.50 -1.42 9.86
N GLY A 237 -17.22 -0.53 9.16
CA GLY A 237 -18.55 -0.87 8.63
C GLY A 237 -19.50 -1.31 9.75
N ASN A 238 -20.04 -2.53 9.64
CA ASN A 238 -20.94 -3.11 10.64
C ASN A 238 -20.22 -3.91 11.74
N ASP A 239 -18.92 -4.13 11.60
CA ASP A 239 -18.11 -4.84 12.59
C ASP A 239 -17.70 -3.87 13.70
N VAL A 240 -18.25 -4.06 14.90
CA VAL A 240 -18.07 -3.15 16.05
C VAL A 240 -17.27 -3.83 17.15
N GLY A 241 -16.21 -3.18 17.61
CA GLY A 241 -15.34 -3.69 18.66
C GLY A 241 -13.91 -3.19 18.53
N THR A 242 -13.16 -3.18 19.63
CA THR A 242 -11.74 -2.77 19.64
C THR A 242 -10.91 -3.64 18.72
N GLN A 243 -11.32 -4.88 18.46
CA GLN A 243 -10.65 -5.80 17.56
C GLN A 243 -10.72 -5.42 16.08
N TYR A 244 -11.57 -4.46 15.72
CA TYR A 244 -11.74 -3.96 14.35
C TYR A 244 -11.19 -2.54 14.16
N ARG A 245 -10.40 -2.05 15.12
CA ARG A 245 -9.82 -0.69 15.05
C ARG A 245 -8.80 -0.57 13.91
N SER A 246 -8.64 0.66 13.41
CA SER A 246 -7.61 0.99 12.43
C SER A 246 -6.24 1.12 13.11
N GLY A 247 -5.22 0.47 12.56
CA GLY A 247 -3.86 0.50 13.12
C GLY A 247 -2.77 0.18 12.09
N ILE A 248 -1.64 0.86 12.21
CA ILE A 248 -0.41 0.59 11.47
C ILE A 248 0.66 0.22 12.49
N TYR A 249 1.27 -0.96 12.31
CA TYR A 249 2.25 -1.49 13.24
C TYR A 249 3.60 -1.65 12.57
N TYR A 250 4.51 -0.73 12.87
CA TYR A 250 5.79 -0.62 12.17
C TYR A 250 6.86 -1.52 12.77
N TYR A 251 7.72 -2.05 11.91
CA TYR A 251 8.90 -2.84 12.29
C TYR A 251 10.18 -1.99 12.32
N THR A 252 10.21 -0.85 11.61
CA THR A 252 11.38 0.03 11.54
C THR A 252 11.01 1.51 11.70
N PRO A 253 11.97 2.38 12.09
CA PRO A 253 11.74 3.83 12.14
C PRO A 253 11.35 4.44 10.79
N GLU A 254 11.84 3.89 9.67
CA GLU A 254 11.49 4.34 8.32
C GLU A 254 10.01 4.08 8.03
N GLN A 255 9.50 2.91 8.44
CA GLN A 255 8.07 2.59 8.34
C GLN A 255 7.22 3.50 9.23
N GLU A 256 7.67 3.80 10.45
CA GLU A 256 6.98 4.75 11.33
C GLU A 256 6.86 6.13 10.68
N ASN A 257 7.97 6.66 10.18
CA ASN A 257 8.00 7.97 9.53
C ASN A 257 7.11 7.99 8.28
N ALA A 258 7.21 6.99 7.41
CA ALA A 258 6.37 6.87 6.23
C ALA A 258 4.88 6.77 6.57
N ALA A 259 4.52 6.01 7.62
CA ALA A 259 3.14 5.89 8.08
C ALA A 259 2.60 7.24 8.56
N ARG A 260 3.35 7.98 9.38
CA ARG A 260 2.95 9.30 9.88
C ARG A 260 2.78 10.33 8.77
N VAL A 261 3.71 10.39 7.82
CA VAL A 261 3.60 11.27 6.64
C VAL A 261 2.36 10.90 5.82
N SER A 262 2.12 9.61 5.55
CA SER A 262 0.95 9.17 4.80
C SER A 262 -0.37 9.49 5.51
N LEU A 263 -0.41 9.44 6.84
CA LEU A 263 -1.58 9.82 7.63
C LEU A 263 -1.87 11.31 7.46
N GLU A 264 -0.86 12.17 7.55
CA GLU A 264 -1.03 13.62 7.35
C GLU A 264 -1.51 13.95 5.93
N GLU A 265 -0.99 13.26 4.92
CA GLU A 265 -1.45 13.38 3.53
C GLU A 265 -2.90 12.94 3.39
N GLN A 266 -3.26 11.79 3.96
CA GLN A 266 -4.61 11.26 3.86
C GLN A 266 -5.63 12.08 4.66
N GLN A 267 -5.24 12.65 5.80
CA GLN A 267 -6.09 13.50 6.62
C GLN A 267 -6.57 14.74 5.84
N LYS A 268 -5.76 15.27 4.91
CA LYS A 268 -6.15 16.42 4.06
C LYS A 268 -7.33 16.09 3.14
N ASN A 269 -7.51 14.81 2.81
CA ASN A 269 -8.59 14.34 1.93
C ASN A 269 -9.88 13.99 2.71
N LEU A 270 -9.85 13.99 4.04
CA LEU A 270 -10.94 13.55 4.90
C LEU A 270 -11.39 14.66 5.84
N SER A 271 -12.70 14.89 5.92
CA SER A 271 -13.27 15.87 6.86
C SER A 271 -13.29 15.37 8.31
N ARG A 272 -13.45 14.06 8.49
CA ARG A 272 -13.39 13.41 9.80
C ARG A 272 -11.94 13.14 10.17
N LYS A 273 -11.62 13.29 11.46
CA LYS A 273 -10.29 13.01 11.99
C LYS A 273 -9.98 11.51 11.85
N ILE A 274 -8.81 11.18 11.33
CA ILE A 274 -8.25 9.83 11.31
C ILE A 274 -7.96 9.38 12.75
N VAL A 275 -8.40 8.17 13.07
CA VAL A 275 -8.23 7.53 14.40
C VAL A 275 -7.26 6.35 14.36
N THR A 276 -6.61 6.12 13.22
CA THR A 276 -5.58 5.08 13.05
C THR A 276 -4.47 5.25 14.07
N GLU A 277 -4.20 4.21 14.86
CA GLU A 277 -3.04 4.18 15.75
C GLU A 277 -1.77 3.80 14.96
N ILE A 278 -0.65 4.46 15.25
CA ILE A 278 0.67 4.13 14.66
C ILE A 278 1.59 3.79 15.82
N LEU A 279 1.89 2.50 15.98
CA LEU A 279 2.61 1.95 17.13
C LEU A 279 3.66 0.91 16.67
N PRO A 280 4.66 0.59 17.50
CA PRO A 280 5.57 -0.52 17.20
C PRO A 280 4.83 -1.85 17.02
N ALA A 281 5.28 -2.67 16.07
CA ALA A 281 4.85 -4.05 15.94
C ALA A 281 5.17 -4.84 17.21
N LYS A 282 4.18 -5.61 17.66
CA LYS A 282 4.28 -6.53 18.80
C LYS A 282 4.03 -7.94 18.31
N LYS A 283 4.21 -8.92 19.21
CA LYS A 283 4.01 -10.33 18.93
C LYS A 283 2.77 -10.57 18.07
N PHE A 284 2.99 -11.25 16.96
CA PHE A 284 1.95 -11.66 16.03
C PHE A 284 1.53 -13.10 16.37
N TYR A 285 0.24 -13.29 16.59
CA TYR A 285 -0.37 -14.61 16.76
C TYR A 285 -1.16 -14.94 15.50
N ARG A 286 -0.64 -15.85 14.67
CA ARG A 286 -1.33 -16.32 13.48
C ARG A 286 -2.70 -16.90 13.86
N ALA A 287 -3.75 -16.45 13.20
CA ALA A 287 -5.10 -16.96 13.40
C ALA A 287 -5.27 -18.37 12.81
N GLU A 288 -6.34 -19.03 13.17
CA GLU A 288 -6.73 -20.36 12.73
C GLU A 288 -6.78 -20.47 11.19
N GLU A 289 -6.52 -21.67 10.65
CA GLU A 289 -6.31 -21.87 9.20
C GLU A 289 -7.58 -21.63 8.35
N ASP A 290 -8.75 -21.71 8.95
CA ASP A 290 -10.03 -21.35 8.32
C ASP A 290 -10.17 -19.84 8.06
N HIS A 291 -9.48 -18.98 8.82
CA HIS A 291 -9.45 -17.54 8.57
C HIS A 291 -8.47 -17.12 7.46
N GLN A 292 -7.47 -17.95 7.17
CA GLN A 292 -6.38 -17.64 6.24
C GLN A 292 -6.88 -17.71 4.80
N GLN A 293 -6.68 -16.65 4.02
CA GLN A 293 -7.14 -16.51 2.64
C GLN A 293 -8.64 -16.84 2.47
N TYR A 294 -9.47 -16.49 3.46
CA TYR A 294 -10.87 -16.90 3.56
C TYR A 294 -11.70 -16.57 2.31
N LEU A 295 -11.56 -15.35 1.77
CA LEU A 295 -12.33 -14.90 0.60
C LEU A 295 -11.87 -15.56 -0.71
N GLU A 296 -10.58 -15.89 -0.81
CA GLU A 296 -10.04 -16.66 -1.95
C GLU A 296 -10.54 -18.11 -1.91
N LYS A 297 -10.67 -18.68 -0.71
CA LYS A 297 -11.20 -20.03 -0.47
C LYS A 297 -12.71 -20.14 -0.75
N GLY A 298 -13.45 -19.03 -0.75
CA GLY A 298 -14.87 -18.99 -1.12
C GLY A 298 -15.74 -18.08 -0.26
N GLY A 299 -15.22 -17.59 0.86
CA GLY A 299 -15.98 -16.80 1.82
C GLY A 299 -17.21 -17.54 2.36
N ARG A 300 -18.12 -16.78 2.99
CA ARG A 300 -19.33 -17.27 3.65
C ARG A 300 -20.31 -17.95 2.71
N PHE A 301 -20.35 -17.50 1.45
CA PHE A 301 -21.35 -17.92 0.46
C PHE A 301 -20.80 -18.86 -0.60
N GLY A 302 -19.52 -19.24 -0.53
CA GLY A 302 -18.85 -20.10 -1.51
C GLY A 302 -18.43 -19.41 -2.80
N PHE A 303 -18.70 -18.11 -2.96
CA PHE A 303 -18.29 -17.32 -4.13
C PHE A 303 -16.88 -16.76 -3.94
N LYS A 304 -15.89 -17.47 -4.50
CA LYS A 304 -14.48 -17.07 -4.46
C LYS A 304 -14.27 -15.67 -5.02
N GLN A 305 -13.34 -14.94 -4.41
CA GLN A 305 -12.85 -13.66 -4.90
C GLN A 305 -11.39 -13.82 -5.30
N SER A 306 -11.03 -13.40 -6.53
CA SER A 306 -9.68 -13.60 -7.06
C SER A 306 -8.64 -12.84 -6.24
N ALA A 307 -7.56 -13.52 -5.86
CA ALA A 307 -6.37 -12.96 -5.23
C ALA A 307 -5.24 -12.65 -6.24
N SER A 308 -5.52 -12.77 -7.53
CA SER A 308 -4.52 -12.55 -8.59
C SER A 308 -3.89 -11.16 -8.49
N LYS A 309 -2.60 -11.07 -8.75
CA LYS A 309 -1.86 -9.79 -8.72
C LYS A 309 -2.49 -8.79 -9.71
N GLY A 310 -2.73 -7.57 -9.25
CA GLY A 310 -3.37 -6.50 -10.03
C GLY A 310 -4.88 -6.63 -10.20
N CYS A 311 -5.54 -7.60 -9.57
CA CYS A 311 -7.00 -7.72 -9.60
C CYS A 311 -7.67 -6.52 -8.92
N ASN A 312 -8.54 -5.82 -9.65
CA ASN A 312 -9.27 -4.65 -9.16
C ASN A 312 -10.77 -4.92 -8.96
N ASP A 313 -11.20 -6.18 -9.00
CA ASP A 313 -12.59 -6.55 -8.73
C ASP A 313 -13.00 -6.08 -7.32
N PRO A 314 -14.17 -5.44 -7.13
CA PRO A 314 -14.59 -4.98 -5.83
C PRO A 314 -14.59 -6.11 -4.79
N ILE A 315 -13.85 -5.93 -3.69
CA ILE A 315 -13.79 -6.90 -2.60
C ILE A 315 -15.06 -6.79 -1.75
N ARG A 316 -15.82 -7.88 -1.68
CA ARG A 316 -16.98 -8.08 -0.80
C ARG A 316 -16.51 -8.57 0.57
N CYS A 317 -17.04 -7.99 1.64
CA CYS A 317 -16.49 -8.17 3.00
C CYS A 317 -16.43 -9.63 3.46
N TYR A 318 -17.47 -10.42 3.16
CA TYR A 318 -17.61 -11.77 3.74
C TYR A 318 -17.72 -12.89 2.70
N GLY A 319 -17.81 -12.57 1.41
CA GLY A 319 -18.09 -13.54 0.34
C GLY A 319 -18.96 -12.95 -0.75
#